data_AF-A0AAD0YLC3-F1
#
_entry.id   AF-A0AAD0YLC3-F1
#
_cell.length_a   1.000
_cell.length_b   1.000
_cell.length_c   1.000
_cell.angle_alpha   90.00
_cell.angle_beta   90.00
_cell.angle_gamma   90.00
#
_symmetry.space_group_name_H-M   'P 1'
#
loop_
_entity.id
_entity.type
_entity.pdbx_description
1 polymer ?
#
loop_
_entity_poly.entity_id
_entity_poly.type
_entity_poly.pdbx_seq_one_letter_code
_entity_poly.pdbx_strand_id
1 'polypeptide(L)'
;MAKRVNNEPMRAYAEKLFVEEGMTAKAIAAATDVTEQTIGRWRKGIQGDISWDEKRQRHLSAPNNIKNVLMTELSDLAEGKESRIDVKAISAVTKAIELLSDKVSAQIVMAVFKEFDSWMAIQDPEAAISFLEWHKIFLLYKAQQEQ
;
A
#
# COMPACT_ATOMS: atom_id res chain seq x y z
N MET A 1 38.75 -11.38 2.37
CA MET A 1 37.98 -10.72 1.28
C MET A 1 36.52 -10.73 1.69
N ALA A 2 35.88 -9.57 1.85
CA ALA A 2 34.50 -9.48 2.33
C ALA A 2 33.53 -10.00 1.25
N LYS A 3 32.75 -11.02 1.60
CA LYS A 3 31.69 -11.63 0.77
C LYS A 3 30.72 -10.51 0.38
N ARG A 4 30.62 -10.17 -0.91
CA ARG A 4 29.54 -9.29 -1.41
C ARG A 4 28.23 -10.06 -1.31
N VAL A 5 27.54 -9.92 -0.18
CA VAL A 5 26.19 -10.44 -0.02
C VAL A 5 25.31 -9.64 -0.97
N ASN A 6 24.61 -10.33 -1.87
CA ASN A 6 23.68 -9.67 -2.76
C ASN A 6 22.45 -9.22 -1.96
N ASN A 7 22.51 -8.02 -1.39
CA ASN A 7 21.45 -7.45 -0.55
C ASN A 7 20.26 -6.92 -1.35
N GLU A 8 20.19 -7.20 -2.66
CA GLU A 8 19.17 -6.67 -3.56
C GLU A 8 17.73 -7.08 -3.21
N PRO A 9 17.44 -8.34 -2.83
CA PRO A 9 16.10 -8.73 -2.36
C PRO A 9 15.70 -8.01 -1.07
N MET A 10 16.63 -7.88 -0.13
CA MET A 10 16.39 -7.21 1.15
C MET A 10 16.22 -5.70 0.96
N ARG A 11 16.96 -5.10 0.03
CA ARG A 11 16.81 -3.70 -0.36
C ARG A 11 15.43 -3.45 -0.98
N ALA A 12 14.98 -4.30 -1.90
CA ALA A 12 13.67 -4.17 -2.53
C ALA A 12 12.54 -4.29 -1.50
N TYR A 13 12.66 -5.22 -0.54
CA TYR A 13 11.71 -5.34 0.55
C TYR A 13 11.69 -4.10 1.47
N ALA A 14 12.86 -3.61 1.88
CA ALA A 14 12.97 -2.39 2.66
C ALA A 14 12.46 -1.14 1.92
N GLU A 15 12.65 -1.09 0.60
CA GLU A 15 12.12 -0.03 -0.26
C GLU A 15 10.59 -0.03 -0.26
N LYS A 16 9.95 -1.20 -0.37
CA LYS A 16 8.49 -1.35 -0.30
C LYS A 16 7.95 -0.83 1.04
N LEU A 17 8.54 -1.27 2.15
CA LEU A 17 8.15 -0.83 3.50
C LEU A 17 8.31 0.69 3.69
N PHE A 18 9.30 1.30 3.04
CA PHE A 18 9.47 2.75 3.09
C PHE A 18 8.51 3.48 2.15
N VAL A 19 8.43 3.11 0.88
CA VAL A 19 7.71 3.88 -0.14
C VAL A 19 6.21 3.70 -0.03
N GLU A 20 5.73 2.48 0.22
CA GLU A 20 4.31 2.11 0.17
C GLU A 20 3.70 2.10 1.57
N GLU A 21 4.36 1.46 2.55
CA GLU A 21 3.84 1.31 3.92
C GLU A 21 4.17 2.49 4.85
N GLY A 22 4.92 3.48 4.37
CA GLY A 22 5.21 4.71 5.12
C GLY A 22 6.16 4.55 6.32
N MET A 23 6.78 3.39 6.53
CA MET A 23 7.64 3.11 7.69
C MET A 23 8.92 3.97 7.72
N THR A 24 9.44 4.24 8.92
CA THR A 24 10.72 4.97 9.07
C THR A 24 11.91 4.03 8.89
N ALA A 25 13.08 4.56 8.52
CA ALA A 25 14.31 3.76 8.40
C ALA A 25 14.65 3.00 9.70
N LYS A 26 14.38 3.62 10.86
CA LYS A 26 14.53 3.01 12.18
C LYS A 26 13.59 1.82 12.39
N ALA A 27 12.32 1.95 11.97
CA ALA A 27 11.34 0.86 12.08
C ALA A 27 11.67 -0.30 11.15
N ILE A 28 12.12 0.00 9.92
CA ILE A 28 12.55 -1.01 8.95
C ILE A 28 13.79 -1.75 9.46
N ALA A 29 14.75 -1.05 10.05
CA ALA A 29 15.94 -1.67 10.63
C ALA A 29 15.59 -2.68 11.74
N ALA A 30 14.64 -2.33 12.60
CA ALA A 30 14.13 -3.23 13.63
C ALA A 30 13.40 -4.47 13.06
N ALA A 31 12.78 -4.35 11.88
CA ALA A 31 12.02 -5.42 11.24
C ALA A 31 12.85 -6.32 10.30
N THR A 32 14.00 -5.87 9.81
CA THR A 32 14.74 -6.53 8.71
C THR A 32 16.14 -7.03 9.10
N ASP A 33 16.55 -6.88 10.35
CA ASP A 33 17.90 -7.21 10.85
C ASP A 33 19.03 -6.50 10.07
N VAL A 34 18.69 -5.39 9.43
CA VAL A 34 19.60 -4.52 8.67
C VAL A 34 19.82 -3.24 9.47
N THR A 35 21.06 -2.78 9.57
CA THR A 35 21.34 -1.54 10.32
C THR A 35 20.64 -0.33 9.70
N GLU A 36 20.19 0.61 10.55
CA GLU A 36 19.59 1.86 10.11
C GLU A 36 20.51 2.64 9.16
N GLN A 37 21.84 2.56 9.37
CA GLN A 37 22.82 3.18 8.49
C GLN A 37 22.79 2.60 7.07
N THR A 38 22.62 1.28 6.94
CA THR A 38 22.49 0.61 5.64
C THR A 38 21.19 1.01 4.94
N ILE A 39 20.06 1.03 5.65
CA ILE A 39 18.77 1.51 5.12
C ILE A 39 18.87 2.97 4.68
N GLY A 40 19.52 3.83 5.48
CA GLY A 40 19.74 5.23 5.17
C GLY A 40 20.62 5.45 3.93
N ARG A 41 21.54 4.52 3.62
CA ARG A 41 22.31 4.54 2.36
C ARG A 41 21.44 4.14 1.17
N TRP A 42 20.59 3.12 1.31
CA TRP A 42 19.69 2.70 0.24
C TRP A 42 18.64 3.75 -0.09
N ARG A 43 18.07 4.41 0.94
CA ARG A 43 17.09 5.49 0.82
C ARG A 43 17.54 6.63 -0.08
N LYS A 44 18.84 6.93 -0.12
CA LYS A 44 19.41 8.02 -0.93
C LYS A 44 19.39 7.73 -2.44
N GLY A 45 19.08 6.50 -2.86
CA GLY A 45 19.22 6.04 -4.24
C GLY A 45 20.64 5.56 -4.53
N ILE A 46 20.76 4.56 -5.41
CA ILE A 46 22.04 4.01 -5.90
C ILE A 46 21.99 4.05 -7.43
N GLN A 47 23.05 4.58 -8.07
CA GLN A 47 23.27 4.56 -9.53
C GLN A 47 22.06 5.00 -10.37
N GLY A 48 21.79 6.30 -10.43
CA GLY A 48 20.81 6.88 -11.36
C GLY A 48 19.34 6.69 -10.97
N ASP A 49 19.08 5.96 -9.88
CA ASP A 49 17.74 5.82 -9.31
C ASP A 49 17.40 7.02 -8.41
N ILE A 50 16.14 7.43 -8.42
CA ILE A 50 15.63 8.52 -7.58
C ILE A 50 15.58 8.10 -6.11
N SER A 51 15.66 9.07 -5.20
CA SER A 51 15.60 8.79 -3.76
C SER A 51 14.28 8.10 -3.38
N TRP A 52 14.29 7.26 -2.36
CA TRP A 52 13.07 6.63 -1.86
C TRP A 52 12.08 7.66 -1.30
N ASP A 53 12.56 8.83 -0.85
CA ASP A 53 11.70 9.95 -0.48
C ASP A 53 10.92 10.49 -1.67
N GLU A 54 11.58 10.62 -2.81
CA GLU A 54 10.93 11.05 -4.05
C GLU A 54 9.98 9.96 -4.59
N LYS A 55 10.36 8.68 -4.48
CA LYS A 55 9.45 7.55 -4.80
C LYS A 55 8.22 7.57 -3.89
N ARG A 56 8.40 7.77 -2.59
CA ARG A 56 7.31 7.92 -1.61
C ARG A 56 6.44 9.13 -1.94
N GLN A 57 7.04 10.27 -2.27
CA GLN A 57 6.29 11.46 -2.66
C GLN A 57 5.46 11.21 -3.92
N ARG A 58 6.02 10.55 -4.94
CA ARG A 58 5.27 10.15 -6.15
C ARG A 58 4.14 9.16 -5.84
N HIS A 59 4.40 8.18 -4.98
CA HIS A 59 3.39 7.22 -4.52
C HIS A 59 2.23 7.92 -3.78
N LEU A 60 2.54 8.81 -2.84
CA LEU A 60 1.55 9.59 -2.06
C LEU A 60 0.82 10.64 -2.90
N SER A 61 1.48 11.19 -3.92
CA SER A 61 0.90 12.23 -4.78
C SER A 61 0.09 11.68 -5.96
N ALA A 62 0.19 10.39 -6.29
CA ALA A 62 -0.57 9.79 -7.39
C ALA A 62 -2.10 9.93 -7.21
N PRO A 63 -2.72 9.66 -6.05
CA PRO A 63 -4.18 9.84 -5.88
C PRO A 63 -4.59 11.31 -5.78
N ASN A 64 -3.81 12.13 -5.07
CA ASN A 64 -4.14 13.54 -4.84
C ASN A 64 -3.95 14.41 -6.09
N ASN A 65 -2.99 14.08 -6.96
CA ASN A 65 -2.80 14.78 -8.23
C ASN A 65 -3.89 14.45 -9.25
N ILE A 66 -4.41 13.20 -9.27
CA ILE A 66 -5.55 12.85 -10.13
C ILE A 66 -6.77 13.68 -9.74
N LYS A 67 -7.06 13.82 -8.44
CA LYS A 67 -8.17 14.66 -7.97
C LYS A 67 -8.00 16.12 -8.42
N ASN A 68 -6.82 16.71 -8.27
CA ASN A 68 -6.56 18.08 -8.70
C ASN A 68 -6.70 18.25 -10.22
N VAL A 69 -6.18 17.31 -11.01
CA VAL A 69 -6.28 17.30 -12.47
C VAL A 69 -7.75 17.21 -12.94
N LEU A 70 -8.55 16.34 -12.31
CA LEU A 70 -9.98 16.22 -12.60
C LEU A 70 -10.76 17.48 -12.21
N MET A 71 -10.40 18.12 -11.10
CA MET A 71 -11.04 19.38 -10.67
C MET A 71 -10.72 20.54 -11.62
N THR A 72 -9.50 20.63 -12.14
CA THR A 72 -9.13 21.63 -13.17
C THR A 72 -9.89 21.38 -14.47
N GLU A 73 -10.01 20.13 -14.90
CA GLU A 73 -10.76 19.76 -16.09
C GLU A 73 -12.26 20.11 -15.97
N LEU A 74 -12.86 19.89 -14.80
CA LEU A 74 -14.24 20.28 -14.52
C LEU A 74 -14.43 21.81 -14.59
N SER A 75 -13.47 22.60 -14.12
CA SER A 75 -13.50 24.05 -14.24
C SER A 75 -13.40 24.50 -15.70
N ASP A 76 -12.52 23.88 -16.50
CA ASP A 76 -12.38 24.21 -17.92
C ASP A 76 -13.66 23.88 -18.71
N LEU A 77 -14.31 22.74 -18.43
CA LEU A 77 -15.60 22.37 -19.02
C LEU A 77 -16.71 23.37 -18.63
N ALA A 78 -16.74 23.82 -17.38
CA ALA A 78 -17.71 24.81 -16.91
C ALA A 78 -17.54 26.18 -17.59
N GLU A 79 -16.32 26.51 -18.03
CA GLU A 79 -16.00 27.71 -18.82
C GLU A 79 -16.24 27.53 -20.33
N GLY A 80 -16.74 26.36 -20.76
CA GLY A 80 -17.04 26.06 -22.17
C GLY A 80 -15.82 25.69 -23.00
N LYS A 81 -14.69 25.36 -22.38
CA LYS A 81 -13.49 24.88 -23.07
C LYS A 81 -13.61 23.39 -23.39
N GLU A 82 -12.89 22.94 -24.40
CA GLU A 82 -12.84 21.52 -24.75
C GLU A 82 -12.08 20.69 -23.72
N SER A 83 -12.55 19.47 -23.50
CA SER A 83 -11.89 18.51 -22.63
C SER A 83 -10.51 18.15 -23.19
N ARG A 84 -9.47 18.26 -22.35
CA ARG A 84 -8.11 17.82 -22.64
C ARG A 84 -7.84 16.41 -22.12
N ILE A 85 -8.77 15.87 -21.33
CA ILE A 85 -8.66 14.56 -20.71
C ILE A 85 -9.57 13.55 -21.42
N ASP A 86 -9.01 12.41 -21.81
CA ASP A 86 -9.81 11.25 -22.20
C ASP A 86 -10.35 10.55 -20.94
N VAL A 87 -11.57 10.93 -20.55
CA VAL A 87 -12.29 10.36 -19.40
C VAL A 87 -12.47 8.83 -19.54
N LYS A 88 -12.57 8.30 -20.76
CA LYS A 88 -12.66 6.84 -20.98
C LYS A 88 -11.33 6.16 -20.68
N ALA A 89 -10.22 6.74 -21.12
CA ALA A 89 -8.89 6.24 -20.80
C ALA A 89 -8.61 6.29 -19.29
N ILE A 90 -8.97 7.38 -18.61
CA ILE A 90 -8.85 7.48 -17.15
C ILE A 90 -9.70 6.40 -16.47
N SER A 91 -10.96 6.23 -16.86
CA SER A 91 -11.83 5.20 -16.26
C SER A 91 -11.25 3.79 -16.43
N ALA A 92 -10.66 3.49 -17.59
CA ALA A 92 -10.00 2.20 -17.83
C ALA A 92 -8.75 2.02 -16.96
N VAL A 93 -7.94 3.07 -16.80
CA VAL A 93 -6.74 3.04 -15.94
C VAL A 93 -7.12 2.94 -14.47
N THR A 94 -8.12 3.69 -14.00
CA THR A 94 -8.59 3.61 -12.60
C THR A 94 -9.14 2.22 -12.29
N LYS A 95 -9.93 1.62 -13.19
CA LYS A 95 -10.39 0.22 -13.02
C LYS A 95 -9.23 -0.76 -13.01
N ALA A 96 -8.22 -0.57 -13.86
CA ALA A 96 -7.02 -1.40 -13.85
C ALA A 96 -6.25 -1.23 -12.52
N ILE A 97 -6.16 -0.01 -11.98
CA ILE A 97 -5.56 0.27 -10.68
C ILE A 97 -6.39 -0.31 -9.54
N GLU A 98 -7.72 -0.30 -9.60
CA GLU A 98 -8.60 -0.95 -8.61
C GLU A 98 -8.45 -2.49 -8.66
N LEU A 99 -8.35 -3.06 -9.86
CA LEU A 99 -8.10 -4.49 -10.08
C LEU A 99 -6.69 -4.91 -9.63
N LEU A 100 -5.70 -4.01 -9.75
CA LEU A 100 -4.30 -4.21 -9.33
C LEU A 100 -4.03 -3.74 -7.90
N SER A 101 -4.97 -3.02 -7.29
CA SER A 101 -4.85 -2.55 -5.92
C SER A 101 -4.93 -3.79 -5.04
N ASP A 102 -3.85 -4.08 -4.33
CA ASP A 102 -3.66 -5.18 -3.36
C ASP A 102 -4.68 -5.18 -2.19
N LYS A 103 -5.75 -4.38 -2.27
CA LYS A 103 -6.87 -4.37 -1.33
C LYS A 103 -7.69 -5.65 -1.49
N VAL A 104 -7.35 -6.63 -0.68
CA VAL A 104 -8.20 -7.79 -0.39
C VAL A 104 -9.61 -7.31 -0.04
N SER A 105 -10.67 -7.86 -0.63
CA SER A 105 -12.04 -7.41 -0.33
C SER A 105 -12.51 -7.84 1.07
N ALA A 106 -13.49 -7.14 1.65
CA ALA A 106 -14.08 -7.50 2.94
C ALA A 106 -14.65 -8.93 2.93
N GLN A 107 -15.15 -9.40 1.78
CA GLN A 107 -15.60 -10.78 1.60
C GLN A 107 -14.47 -11.80 1.72
N ILE A 108 -13.31 -11.53 1.12
CA ILE A 108 -12.15 -12.43 1.20
C ILE A 108 -11.62 -12.46 2.65
N VAL A 109 -11.51 -11.29 3.30
CA VAL A 109 -11.12 -11.22 4.72
C VAL A 109 -12.09 -11.99 5.61
N MET A 110 -13.40 -11.89 5.37
CA MET A 110 -14.40 -12.66 6.12
C MET A 110 -14.23 -14.17 5.92
N ALA A 111 -13.91 -14.62 4.71
CA ALA A 111 -13.64 -16.04 4.45
C ALA A 111 -12.41 -16.52 5.23
N VAL A 112 -11.32 -15.75 5.22
CA VAL A 112 -10.09 -16.05 5.96
C VAL A 112 -10.36 -16.09 7.48
N PHE A 113 -11.10 -15.13 8.03
CA PHE A 113 -11.46 -15.14 9.45
C PHE A 113 -12.27 -16.38 9.83
N LYS A 114 -13.24 -16.80 9.01
CA LYS A 114 -14.01 -18.02 9.30
C LYS A 114 -13.13 -19.27 9.32
N GLU A 115 -12.21 -19.38 8.37
CA GLU A 115 -11.26 -20.50 8.32
C GLU A 115 -10.32 -20.48 9.53
N PHE A 116 -9.78 -19.31 9.88
CA PHE A 116 -8.96 -19.11 11.06
C PHE A 116 -9.71 -19.44 12.35
N ASP A 117 -10.93 -18.92 12.53
CA ASP A 117 -11.74 -19.14 13.73
C ASP A 117 -12.09 -20.64 13.88
N SER A 118 -12.35 -21.33 12.76
CA SER A 118 -12.61 -22.77 12.75
C SER A 118 -11.36 -23.58 13.15
N TRP A 119 -10.18 -23.19 12.67
CA TRP A 119 -8.92 -23.81 13.08
C TRP A 119 -8.58 -23.50 14.54
N MET A 120 -8.77 -22.25 14.98
CA MET A 120 -8.48 -21.79 16.33
C MET A 120 -9.39 -22.45 17.37
N ALA A 121 -10.67 -22.69 17.02
CA ALA A 121 -11.59 -23.42 17.87
C ALA A 121 -11.13 -24.86 18.19
N ILE A 122 -10.25 -25.45 17.37
CA ILE A 122 -9.62 -26.75 17.64
C ILE A 122 -8.41 -26.60 18.58
N GLN A 123 -7.66 -25.50 18.47
CA GLN A 123 -6.44 -25.26 19.25
C GLN A 123 -6.75 -24.74 20.66
N ASP A 124 -7.53 -23.65 20.74
CA ASP A 124 -7.95 -22.98 21.97
C ASP A 124 -9.32 -22.29 21.72
N PRO A 125 -10.40 -22.93 22.20
CA PRO A 125 -11.76 -22.42 22.04
C PRO A 125 -12.02 -21.06 22.69
N GLU A 126 -11.38 -20.75 23.83
CA GLU A 126 -11.61 -19.49 24.54
C GLU A 126 -11.00 -18.33 23.76
N ALA A 127 -9.79 -18.53 23.23
CA ALA A 127 -9.16 -17.55 22.36
C ALA A 127 -9.95 -17.32 21.07
N ALA A 128 -10.48 -18.39 20.45
CA ALA A 128 -11.33 -18.28 19.25
C ALA A 128 -12.56 -17.39 19.50
N ILE A 129 -13.23 -17.56 20.64
CA ILE A 129 -14.38 -16.71 21.03
C ILE A 129 -13.95 -15.26 21.23
N SER A 130 -12.78 -15.02 21.84
CA SER A 130 -12.27 -13.67 22.09
C SER A 130 -11.98 -12.89 20.79
N PHE A 131 -11.62 -13.57 19.70
CA PHE A 131 -11.33 -12.93 18.41
C PHE A 131 -12.57 -12.52 17.63
N LEU A 132 -13.73 -13.16 17.85
CA LEU A 132 -14.96 -12.89 17.10
C LEU A 132 -15.38 -11.41 17.15
N GLU A 133 -15.24 -10.77 18.31
CA GLU A 133 -15.57 -9.35 18.48
C GLU A 133 -14.65 -8.47 17.64
N TRP A 134 -13.33 -8.74 17.67
CA TRP A 134 -12.34 -7.99 16.91
C TRP A 134 -12.47 -8.21 15.40
N HIS A 135 -12.71 -9.44 14.96
CA HIS A 135 -12.98 -9.76 13.56
C HIS A 135 -14.21 -9.02 13.04
N LYS A 136 -15.29 -8.98 13.82
CA LYS A 136 -16.50 -8.22 13.48
C LYS A 136 -16.21 -6.73 13.34
N ILE A 137 -15.53 -6.12 14.32
CA ILE A 137 -15.19 -4.68 14.29
C ILE A 137 -14.30 -4.37 13.07
N PHE A 138 -13.30 -5.21 12.80
CA PHE A 138 -12.41 -5.05 11.66
C PHE A 138 -13.14 -5.18 10.31
N LEU A 139 -14.05 -6.15 10.17
CA LEU A 139 -14.86 -6.32 8.95
C LEU A 139 -15.77 -5.10 8.69
N LEU A 140 -16.37 -4.53 9.74
CA LEU A 140 -17.17 -3.31 9.62
C LEU A 140 -16.33 -2.11 9.19
N TYR A 141 -15.17 -1.91 9.82
CA TYR A 141 -14.20 -0.88 9.41
C TYR A 141 -13.82 -1.07 7.94
N LYS A 142 -13.49 -2.29 7.53
CA LYS A 142 -13.07 -2.60 6.17
C LYS A 142 -14.16 -2.38 5.13
N ALA A 143 -15.40 -2.77 5.43
CA ALA A 143 -16.55 -2.52 4.56
C ALA A 143 -16.82 -1.02 4.35
N GLN A 144 -16.57 -0.18 5.37
CA GLN A 144 -16.68 1.28 5.23
C GLN A 144 -15.57 1.88 4.35
N GLN A 145 -14.40 1.26 4.28
CA GLN A 145 -13.29 1.71 3.42
C GLN A 145 -13.43 1.25 1.96
N GLU A 146 -14.41 0.38 1.67
CA GLU A 146 -14.73 -0.12 0.33
C GLU A 146 -15.94 0.60 -0.32
N GLN A 147 -16.62 1.49 0.42
CA GLN A 147 -17.69 2.38 -0.07
C GLN A 147 -17.12 3.73 -0.50
#